data_AF-A0A1Q7BGF6-F1
#
_entry.id   AF-A0A1Q7BGF6-F1
#
_cell.length_a   1.000
_cell.length_b   1.000
_cell.length_c   1.000
_cell.angle_alpha   90.00
_cell.angle_beta   90.00
_cell.angle_gamma   90.00
#
_symmetry.space_group_name_H-M   'P 1'
#
loop_
_entity.id
_entity.type
_entity.pdbx_description
1 polymer ?
#
loop_
_entity_poly.entity_id
_entity_poly.type
_entity_poly.pdbx_seq_one_letter_code
_entity_poly.pdbx_strand_id
1 'polypeptide(L)' 'MAQVVTRCRLTGHYMFMGMDVDPKEFTHSAGPFERKFCPFCACEHIWYKEDSKFLAPNSDLRSGVRQAG' A
#
# COMPACT_ATOMS: atom_id res chain seq x y z
N MET A 1 4.68 11.26 -7.00
CA MET A 1 3.51 10.93 -6.17
C MET A 1 3.03 9.53 -6.53
N ALA A 2 3.29 8.58 -5.63
CA ALA A 2 2.99 7.17 -5.76
C ALA A 2 2.40 6.63 -4.45
N GLN A 3 1.44 5.72 -4.58
CA GLN A 3 0.73 5.13 -3.45
C GLN A 3 1.59 4.06 -2.79
N VAL A 4 1.73 4.13 -1.46
CA VAL A 4 2.47 3.09 -0.72
C VAL A 4 1.53 1.94 -0.35
N VAL A 5 1.87 0.74 -0.79
CA VAL A 5 1.22 -0.49 -0.36
C VAL A 5 2.19 -1.36 0.42
N THR A 6 1.71 -2.01 1.48
CA THR A 6 2.53 -2.91 2.30
C THR A 6 1.90 -4.29 2.35
N ARG A 7 2.74 -5.32 2.25
CA ARG A 7 2.33 -6.72 2.33
C ARG A 7 2.12 -7.16 3.78
N CYS A 8 0.96 -7.72 4.07
CA CYS A 8 0.72 -8.47 5.30
C CYS A 8 1.51 -9.79 5.28
N ARG A 9 2.42 -10.01 6.24
CA ARG A 9 3.16 -11.27 6.35
C ARG A 9 2.30 -12.46 6.78
N LEU A 10 1.18 -12.21 7.47
CA LEU A 10 0.27 -13.28 7.90
C LEU A 10 -0.60 -13.79 6.74
N THR A 11 -1.16 -12.88 5.95
CA THR A 11 -2.15 -13.25 4.91
C THR A 11 -1.60 -13.14 3.49
N GLY A 12 -0.44 -12.51 3.31
CA GLY A 12 0.19 -12.26 2.02
C GLY A 12 -0.44 -11.13 1.20
N HIS A 13 -1.55 -10.53 1.66
CA HIS A 13 -2.26 -9.48 0.94
C HIS A 13 -1.53 -8.13 1.03
N TYR A 14 -1.54 -7.38 -0.07
CA TYR A 14 -1.08 -6.00 -0.09
C TYR A 14 -2.22 -5.07 0.31
N MET A 15 -1.94 -4.09 1.18
CA MET A 15 -2.89 -3.05 1.55
C MET A 15 -2.30 -1.67 1.34
N PHE A 16 -3.18 -0.72 1.02
CA PHE A 16 -2.81 0.69 0.93
C PHE A 16 -2.61 1.30 2.31
N MET A 17 -1.49 2.00 2.49
CA MET A 17 -1.12 2.64 3.76
C MET A 17 -1.86 3.95 4.03
N GLY A 18 -2.61 4.48 3.06
CA GLY A 18 -3.34 5.75 3.22
C GLY A 18 -2.50 6.99 2.90
N MET A 19 -1.30 6.80 2.32
CA MET A 19 -0.37 7.87 2.00
C MET A 19 0.11 7.77 0.55
N ASP A 20 0.22 8.93 -0.08
CA ASP A 20 0.91 9.09 -1.36
C ASP A 20 2.20 9.87 -1.10
N VAL A 21 3.31 9.35 -1.62
CA VAL A 21 4.64 9.92 -1.39
C VAL A 21 5.42 9.98 -2.69
N ASP A 22 6.42 10.85 -2.74
CA ASP A 22 7.41 10.74 -3.79
C ASP A 22 8.37 9.59 -3.50
N PRO A 23 8.62 8.66 -4.45
CA PRO A 23 9.54 7.54 -4.23
C PRO A 23 10.95 7.98 -3.81
N LYS A 24 11.41 9.14 -4.31
CA LYS A 24 12.73 9.69 -3.96
C LYS A 24 12.77 10.10 -2.48
N GLU A 25 11.74 10.79 -2.02
CA GLU A 25 11.60 11.25 -0.63
C GLU A 25 11.29 10.11 0.34
N PHE A 26 10.55 9.08 -0.09
CA PHE A 26 10.23 7.92 0.75
C PHE A 26 11.45 7.07 1.09
N THR A 27 12.42 7.02 0.17
CA THR A 27 13.70 6.33 0.42
C THR A 27 14.44 7.01 1.58
N HIS A 28 14.32 8.34 1.69
CA HIS A 28 14.96 9.16 2.73
C HIS A 28 14.13 9.29 4.03
N SER A 29 12.81 9.08 3.98
CA SER A 29 11.93 9.25 5.15
C SER A 29 12.02 8.08 6.13
N ALA A 30 12.83 8.16 7.18
CA ALA A 30 12.92 7.12 8.21
C ALA A 30 11.76 7.23 9.22
N GLY A 31 10.82 6.27 9.21
CA GLY A 31 9.77 6.19 10.21
C GLY A 31 8.84 4.99 10.03
N PRO A 32 8.31 4.40 11.11
CA PRO A 32 7.24 3.42 11.04
C PRO A 32 5.97 4.06 10.46
N PHE A 33 5.18 3.29 9.72
CA PHE A 33 3.88 3.76 9.27
C PHE A 33 2.96 4.02 10.47
N GLU A 34 2.21 5.13 10.45
CA GLU A 34 1.22 5.46 11.49
C GLU A 34 0.12 4.39 11.56
N ARG A 35 -0.25 3.84 10.40
CA ARG A 35 -1.29 2.82 10.29
C ARG A 35 -0.72 1.45 10.62
N LYS A 36 -1.03 0.87 11.78
CA LYS A 36 -0.59 -0.49 12.17
C LYS A 36 -1.61 -1.58 11.89
N PHE A 37 -2.87 -1.23 11.72
CA PHE A 37 -3.95 -2.21 11.58
C PHE A 37 -4.08 -2.78 10.15
N CYS A 38 -4.14 -4.11 10.02
CA CYS A 38 -4.44 -4.80 8.77
C CYS A 38 -5.91 -5.26 8.73
N PRO A 39 -6.70 -4.81 7.74
CA PRO A 39 -8.11 -5.21 7.63
C PRO A 39 -8.29 -6.66 7.15
N PHE A 40 -7.26 -7.30 6.60
CA PHE A 40 -7.37 -8.66 6.06
C PHE A 40 -7.22 -9.75 7.15
N CYS A 41 -6.33 -9.55 8.12
CA CYS A 41 -6.20 -10.44 9.27
C CYS A 41 -6.84 -9.89 10.55
N ALA A 42 -7.35 -8.66 10.51
CA ALA A 42 -7.90 -7.94 11.67
C ALA A 42 -6.91 -7.82 12.85
N CYS A 43 -5.60 -7.73 12.56
CA CYS A 43 -4.54 -7.60 13.57
C CYS A 43 -3.70 -6.33 13.38
N GLU A 44 -3.07 -5.89 14.45
CA GLU A 44 -2.01 -4.88 14.40
C GLU A 44 -0.67 -5.49 13.97
N HIS A 45 0.04 -4.78 13.10
CA HIS A 45 1.32 -5.17 12.55
C HIS A 45 2.33 -4.05 12.68
N ILE A 46 3.58 -4.46 12.79
CA ILE A 46 4.73 -3.60 12.55
C ILE A 46 5.04 -3.70 11.06
N TRP A 47 4.79 -2.61 10.33
CA TRP A 47 5.07 -2.53 8.90
C TRP A 47 6.52 -2.16 8.65
N TYR A 48 7.17 -2.93 7.78
CA TYR A 48 8.54 -2.69 7.37
C TYR A 48 8.56 -2.13 5.94
N LYS A 49 9.52 -1.25 5.65
CA LYS A 49 9.73 -0.72 4.31
C LYS A 49 10.04 -1.82 3.29
N GLU A 50 10.70 -2.90 3.71
CA GLU A 50 11.05 -4.05 2.86
C GLU A 50 9.81 -4.77 2.32
N ASP A 51 8.73 -4.81 3.11
CA ASP A 51 7.44 -5.38 2.71
C ASP A 51 6.58 -4.36 1.92
N SER A 52 7.08 -3.13 1.76
CA SER A 52 6.36 -2.02 1.13
C SER A 52 6.81 -1.80 -0.31
N LYS A 53 5.86 -1.46 -1.16
CA LYS A 53 6.06 -1.18 -2.58
C LYS A 53 5.27 0.06 -2.96
N PHE A 54 5.71 0.74 -4.00
CA PHE A 54 4.94 1.80 -4.60
C PHE A 54 4.03 1.21 -5.67
N LEU A 55 2.73 1.41 -5.53
CA LEU A 55 1.84 1.37 -6.68
C LEU A 55 2.11 2.65 -7.46
N ALA A 56 2.72 2.49 -8.63
CA ALA A 56 2.71 3.56 -9.62
C ALA A 56 1.24 3.94 -9.88
N PRO A 57 0.93 5.23 -10.10
CA PRO A 57 -0.37 5.58 -10.61
C PRO A 57 -0.52 4.85 -11.94
N ASN A 58 -1.33 3.79 -11.95
CA ASN A 58 -1.81 3.22 -13.19
C ASN A 58 -2.52 4.36 -13.90
N SER A 59 -1.92 4.90 -14.96
CA SER A 59 -2.63 5.70 -15.94
C SER A 59 -3.74 4.90 -16.64
N ASP A 60 -3.93 3.62 -16.27
CA ASP A 60 -4.99 2.76 -16.77
C ASP A 60 -5.53 1.85 -15.65
N LEU A 61 -6.49 2.35 -14.86
CA LEU A 61 -7.51 1.50 -14.26
C LEU A 61 -8.90 2.11 -14.45
N ARG A 62 -9.13 2.61 -15.68
CA ARG A 62 -10.47 2.84 -16.20
C ARG A 62 -10.68 1.94 -17.42
N SER A 63 -10.47 0.64 -17.26
CA SER A 63 -10.89 -0.33 -18.28
C SER A 63 -11.44 -1.56 -17.58
N GLY A 64 -12.77 -1.63 -17.46
CA GLY A 64 -13.45 -2.89 -17.13
C GLY A 64 -14.38 -2.93 -15.92
N VAL A 65 -15.05 -1.83 -15.52
CA VAL A 65 -16.40 -1.99 -14.96
C VAL A 65 -17.35 -2.11 -16.16
N ARG A 66 -17.52 -3.33 -16.66
CA ARG A 66 -18.71 -3.63 -17.48
C ARG A 66 -19.79 -3.98 -16.47
N GLN A 67 -20.70 -3.03 -16.24
CA GLN A 67 -22.01 -3.34 -15.68
C GLN A 67 -22.62 -4.47 -16.50
N ALA A 68 -22.98 -5.56 -15.83
CA ALA A 68 -23.83 -6.59 -16.41
C ALA A 68 -25.23 -5.98 -16.60
N GLY A 69 -25.73 -6.05 -17.84
CA GLY A 69 -27.09 -5.74 -18.26
C GLY A 69 -27.45 -6.66 -19.40
#